data_AF-A0A9X2FMX0-F1
#
_entry.id   AF-A0A9X2FMX0-F1
#
_cell.length_a   1.000
_cell.length_b   1.000
_cell.length_c   1.000
_cell.angle_alpha   90.00
_cell.angle_beta   90.00
_cell.angle_gamma   90.00
#
_symmetry.space_group_name_H-M   'P 1'
#
loop_
_entity.id
_entity.type
_entity.pdbx_description
1 polymer ?
#
loop_
_entity_poly.entity_id
_entity_poly.type
_entity_poly.pdbx_seq_one_letter_code
_entity_poly.pdbx_strand_id
1 'polypeptide(L)'
;MKETQSSEFAPHTASLVPLSPEEHIRLLHPSGSRGIPLVFTKLENADFRRCMDPETIITTLSIFEETKSLLSLNRFHLSKGESPRLAALNALFLDLDFHAKPVWRGSPPHLVREAVILHLDFIGLPLPSIWTHTGRGLAAIWLINELPPEAAERWRGALRALMDCATEFGPDRSCSDSVRVFRLPGTRNEKSGKIVQSYLGTGTRYDFDTLSDQIYVALGRPTRAQLQERRREQESKSTSLGSRAMPRGVTHRERFRVLKEELESFAEMCGGTIPEGWRALWLHFYATCLTYDPDVLDIEEDILRAAQLTTPGLTYREIKPLLRQAVRQSEDPAHRYNYAGSTMAERLDITTADAERAGYRFLVPSELKRAKKREARRARNGAMSRTRWLQLNSAERNKPWEDLGIGKTKYYELKKAGRLAEFAASRPRTGPSPL
;
A
#
# COMPACT_ATOMS: atom_id res chain seq x y z
N MET A 1 32.12 45.36 25.03
CA MET A 1 31.28 44.41 25.81
C MET A 1 30.19 43.85 24.91
N LYS A 2 30.46 42.68 24.32
CA LYS A 2 29.51 41.62 23.98
C LYS A 2 30.38 40.52 23.38
N GLU A 3 30.86 39.67 24.29
CA GLU A 3 31.59 38.45 23.99
C GLU A 3 30.71 37.60 23.08
N THR A 4 31.22 37.33 21.89
CA THR A 4 30.65 36.31 21.01
C THR A 4 31.30 35.02 21.49
N GLN A 5 30.56 34.24 22.27
CA GLN A 5 31.01 32.90 22.68
C GLN A 5 31.13 32.04 21.42
N SER A 6 32.36 31.88 20.96
CA SER A 6 32.77 30.81 20.08
C SER A 6 32.52 29.49 20.81
N SER A 7 31.37 28.88 20.54
CA SER A 7 31.09 27.51 20.96
C SER A 7 32.12 26.60 20.31
N GLU A 8 33.01 26.06 21.14
CA GLU A 8 34.08 25.13 20.79
C GLU A 8 33.54 23.97 19.94
N PHE A 9 34.17 23.75 18.78
CA PHE A 9 34.21 22.45 18.14
C PHE A 9 35.02 21.51 19.03
N ALA A 10 34.39 20.98 20.08
CA ALA A 10 34.92 19.82 20.78
C ALA A 10 34.71 18.61 19.86
N PRO A 11 35.76 17.88 19.45
CA PRO A 11 35.55 16.59 18.81
C PRO A 11 34.76 15.72 19.79
N HIS A 12 33.70 15.07 19.30
CA HIS A 12 32.93 14.08 20.06
C HIS A 12 33.76 12.80 20.29
N THR A 13 34.97 12.93 20.86
CA THR A 13 35.80 11.84 21.34
C THR A 13 35.29 11.33 22.71
N ALA A 14 33.98 11.37 22.94
CA ALA A 14 33.40 10.73 24.11
C ALA A 14 33.37 9.23 23.81
N SER A 15 34.27 8.48 24.46
CA SER A 15 34.18 7.02 24.49
C SER A 15 32.76 6.64 24.90
N LEU A 16 31.97 6.08 23.99
CA LEU A 16 30.59 5.71 24.28
C LEU A 16 30.55 4.77 25.50
N VAL A 17 29.57 5.00 26.37
CA VAL A 17 29.39 4.17 27.57
C VAL A 17 28.97 2.78 27.12
N PRO A 18 29.72 1.71 27.43
CA PRO A 18 29.30 0.35 27.10
C PRO A 18 28.01 0.00 27.85
N LEU A 19 27.11 -0.72 27.19
CA LEU A 19 25.88 -1.24 27.79
C LEU A 19 26.06 -2.73 28.08
N SER A 20 25.67 -3.14 29.28
CA SER A 20 25.52 -4.57 29.58
C SER A 20 24.40 -5.19 28.71
N PRO A 21 24.39 -6.52 28.49
CA PRO A 21 23.29 -7.18 27.82
C PRO A 21 21.92 -6.89 28.45
N GLU A 22 21.86 -6.85 29.78
CA GLU A 22 20.65 -6.53 30.56
C GLU A 22 20.17 -5.10 30.32
N GLU A 23 21.09 -4.13 30.37
CA GLU A 23 20.77 -2.72 30.11
C GLU A 23 20.28 -2.53 28.67
N HIS A 24 20.91 -3.19 27.70
CA HIS A 24 20.46 -3.17 26.32
C HIS A 24 19.04 -3.73 26.17
N ILE A 25 18.75 -4.89 26.79
CA ILE A 25 17.41 -5.49 26.74
C ILE A 25 16.37 -4.57 27.37
N ARG A 26 16.65 -4.01 28.55
CA ARG A 26 15.69 -3.12 29.26
C ARG A 26 15.47 -1.80 28.52
N LEU A 27 16.53 -1.23 27.93
CA LEU A 27 16.41 -0.03 27.11
C LEU A 27 15.58 -0.29 25.86
N LEU A 28 15.77 -1.43 25.19
CA LEU A 28 15.04 -1.79 23.99
C LEU A 28 13.59 -2.17 24.31
N HIS A 29 13.37 -3.03 25.32
CA HIS A 29 12.07 -3.61 25.70
C HIS A 29 11.73 -3.29 27.17
N PRO A 30 11.28 -2.06 27.48
CA PRO A 30 11.00 -1.65 28.85
C PRO A 30 9.77 -2.36 29.40
N SER A 31 9.75 -2.58 30.71
CA SER A 31 8.64 -3.21 31.43
C SER A 31 7.33 -2.45 31.20
N GLY A 32 6.22 -3.19 31.11
CA GLY A 32 4.89 -2.62 30.86
C GLY A 32 4.60 -2.24 29.40
N SER A 33 5.53 -2.48 28.47
CA SER A 33 5.31 -2.25 27.04
C SER A 33 4.29 -3.21 26.43
N ARG A 34 3.68 -2.82 25.30
CA ARG A 34 2.80 -3.71 24.55
C ARG A 34 3.58 -4.82 23.83
N GLY A 35 3.15 -6.06 24.06
CA GLY A 35 3.75 -7.26 23.46
C GLY A 35 5.09 -7.63 24.10
N ILE A 36 5.73 -8.67 23.57
CA ILE A 36 7.00 -9.18 24.08
C ILE A 36 8.00 -9.43 22.95
N PRO A 37 9.31 -9.34 23.20
CA PRO A 37 10.32 -9.60 22.18
C PRO A 37 10.35 -11.06 21.74
N LEU A 38 10.76 -11.26 20.48
CA LEU A 38 11.06 -12.55 19.91
C LEU A 38 12.55 -12.83 20.05
N VAL A 39 12.89 -13.97 20.64
CA VAL A 39 14.24 -14.52 20.64
C VAL A 39 14.31 -15.62 19.59
N PHE A 40 15.31 -15.52 18.72
CA PHE A 40 15.68 -16.57 17.78
C PHE A 40 17.00 -17.18 18.24
N THR A 41 17.00 -18.47 18.54
CA THR A 41 18.21 -19.20 18.93
C THR A 41 18.48 -20.30 17.93
N LYS A 42 19.65 -20.25 17.30
CA LYS A 42 20.10 -21.29 16.38
C LYS A 42 21.01 -22.28 17.09
N LEU A 43 20.55 -23.53 17.17
CA LEU A 43 21.33 -24.66 17.65
C LEU A 43 21.79 -25.52 16.46
N GLU A 44 22.70 -26.47 16.69
CA GLU A 44 23.27 -27.30 15.63
C GLU A 44 22.19 -28.11 14.87
N ASN A 45 21.17 -28.59 15.59
CA ASN A 45 20.16 -29.53 15.06
C ASN A 45 18.76 -28.93 14.93
N ALA A 46 18.53 -27.70 15.38
CA ALA A 46 17.22 -27.04 15.32
C ALA A 46 17.32 -25.52 15.51
N ASP A 47 16.43 -24.80 14.84
CA ASP A 47 16.21 -23.36 15.05
C ASP A 47 14.99 -23.16 15.96
N PHE A 48 15.17 -22.43 17.06
CA PHE A 48 14.10 -22.12 18.00
C PHE A 48 13.69 -20.65 17.90
N ARG A 49 12.38 -20.42 17.85
CA ARG A 49 11.75 -19.10 17.88
C ARG A 49 10.79 -19.05 19.04
N ARG A 50 10.98 -18.11 19.95
CA ARG A 50 10.10 -17.97 21.11
C ARG A 50 9.95 -16.51 21.50
N CYS A 51 8.71 -16.09 21.65
CA CYS A 51 8.41 -14.83 22.31
C CYS A 51 8.62 -15.02 23.82
N MET A 52 9.46 -14.19 24.44
CA MET A 52 9.84 -14.30 25.85
C MET A 52 9.74 -12.94 26.53
N ASP A 53 9.29 -12.91 27.78
CA ASP A 53 9.33 -11.70 28.58
C ASP A 53 10.78 -11.20 28.77
N PRO A 54 11.07 -9.89 28.71
CA PRO A 54 12.42 -9.36 28.84
C PRO A 54 13.17 -9.83 30.09
N GLU A 55 12.53 -9.93 31.25
CA GLU A 55 13.20 -10.37 32.48
C GLU A 55 13.49 -11.88 32.46
N THR A 56 12.66 -12.66 31.76
CA THR A 56 12.98 -14.07 31.48
C THR A 56 14.24 -14.17 30.62
N ILE A 57 14.36 -13.35 29.58
CA ILE A 57 15.54 -13.33 28.69
C ILE A 57 16.79 -13.00 29.51
N ILE A 58 16.71 -11.96 30.35
CA ILE A 58 17.80 -11.52 31.23
C ILE A 58 18.25 -12.64 32.17
N THR A 59 17.30 -13.31 32.82
CA THR A 59 17.61 -14.39 33.78
C THR A 59 18.26 -15.59 33.11
N THR A 60 18.02 -15.82 31.82
CA THR A 60 18.60 -16.93 31.04
C THR A 60 19.73 -16.48 30.10
N LEU A 61 20.34 -15.30 30.32
CA LEU A 61 21.37 -14.76 29.43
C LEU A 61 22.56 -15.68 29.24
N SER A 62 23.04 -16.32 30.30
CA SER A 62 24.19 -17.25 30.25
C SER A 62 23.99 -18.39 29.25
N ILE A 63 22.76 -18.87 29.08
CA ILE A 63 22.42 -19.89 28.08
C ILE A 63 22.51 -19.30 26.66
N PHE A 64 22.09 -18.06 26.49
CA PHE A 64 22.14 -17.39 25.19
C PHE A 64 23.56 -16.98 24.78
N GLU A 65 24.45 -16.67 25.73
CA GLU A 65 25.86 -16.35 25.47
C GLU A 65 26.62 -17.51 24.82
N GLU A 66 26.24 -18.75 25.16
CA GLU A 66 26.80 -19.98 24.60
C GLU A 66 26.18 -20.37 23.24
N THR A 67 25.15 -19.67 22.78
CA THR A 67 24.39 -20.04 21.57
C THR A 67 24.28 -18.88 20.57
N LYS A 68 23.82 -19.17 19.35
CA LYS A 68 23.55 -18.14 18.33
C LYS A 68 22.20 -17.51 18.60
N SER A 69 22.17 -16.57 19.55
CA SER A 69 20.94 -15.88 19.91
C SER A 69 20.80 -14.50 19.26
N LEU A 70 19.63 -14.27 18.69
CA LEU A 70 19.20 -13.02 18.09
C LEU A 70 17.95 -12.53 18.83
N LEU A 71 17.81 -11.22 18.97
CA LEU A 71 16.70 -10.54 19.63
C LEU A 71 16.00 -9.61 18.64
N SER A 72 14.68 -9.64 18.60
CA SER A 72 13.90 -8.70 17.79
C SER A 72 13.95 -7.28 18.35
N LEU A 73 13.91 -6.29 17.45
CA LEU A 73 13.84 -4.88 17.83
C LEU A 73 12.43 -4.43 18.17
N ASN A 74 11.45 -5.04 17.49
CA ASN A 74 10.02 -4.83 17.71
C ASN A 74 9.43 -5.95 18.58
N ARG A 75 8.19 -5.76 19.04
CA ARG A 75 7.49 -6.67 19.96
C ARG A 75 6.31 -7.36 19.28
N PHE A 76 6.02 -8.57 19.74
CA PHE A 76 5.03 -9.48 19.16
C PHE A 76 4.06 -9.97 20.21
N HIS A 77 2.89 -10.42 19.75
CA HIS A 77 1.95 -11.13 20.62
C HIS A 77 2.48 -12.55 20.89
N LEU A 78 2.15 -13.09 22.06
CA LEU A 78 2.37 -14.49 22.39
C LEU A 78 1.55 -15.35 21.40
N SER A 79 2.22 -16.10 20.53
CA SER A 79 1.60 -17.14 19.72
C SER A 79 2.23 -18.49 20.05
N LYS A 80 1.41 -19.51 20.28
CA LYS A 80 1.87 -20.90 20.43
C LYS A 80 2.02 -21.51 19.03
N GLY A 81 3.22 -21.50 18.47
CA GLY A 81 3.55 -22.23 17.24
C GLY A 81 3.16 -21.58 15.91
N GLU A 82 2.51 -20.41 15.92
CA GLU A 82 2.20 -19.63 14.71
C GLU A 82 3.24 -18.53 14.46
N SER A 83 3.33 -18.06 13.22
CA SER A 83 4.15 -16.91 12.83
C SER A 83 3.92 -15.70 13.77
N PRO A 84 5.00 -15.02 14.21
CA PRO A 84 4.89 -13.98 15.22
C PRO A 84 4.05 -12.80 14.71
N ARG A 85 2.97 -12.49 15.41
CA ARG A 85 2.09 -11.35 15.06
C ARG A 85 2.60 -10.07 15.71
N LEU A 86 2.91 -9.05 14.91
CA LEU A 86 3.39 -7.76 15.37
C LEU A 86 2.42 -7.16 16.40
N ALA A 87 2.94 -6.76 17.56
CA ALA A 87 2.18 -6.11 18.63
C ALA A 87 2.51 -4.61 18.72
N ALA A 88 3.78 -4.26 18.58
CA ALA A 88 4.24 -2.88 18.61
C ALA A 88 5.56 -2.72 17.85
N LEU A 89 5.67 -1.63 17.09
CA LEU A 89 6.92 -1.16 16.52
C LEU A 89 7.59 -0.24 17.54
N ASN A 90 8.89 -0.42 17.75
CA ASN A 90 9.58 0.13 18.90
C ASN A 90 10.92 0.80 18.56
N ALA A 91 11.45 0.57 17.36
CA ALA A 91 12.66 1.22 16.89
C ALA A 91 12.66 1.46 15.38
N LEU A 92 13.44 2.45 14.94
CA LEU A 92 14.05 2.50 13.61
C LEU A 92 15.52 2.12 13.73
N PHE A 93 16.11 1.60 12.67
CA PHE A 93 17.48 1.07 12.75
C PHE A 93 18.20 1.12 11.41
N LEU A 94 19.52 1.08 11.47
CA LEU A 94 20.40 0.83 10.35
C LEU A 94 21.27 -0.38 10.69
N ASP A 95 21.27 -1.39 9.82
CA ASP A 95 22.23 -2.50 9.86
C ASP A 95 23.30 -2.24 8.80
N LEU A 96 24.47 -1.77 9.23
CA LEU A 96 25.52 -1.29 8.34
C LEU A 96 26.56 -2.40 8.11
N ASP A 97 26.51 -3.00 6.92
CA ASP A 97 27.60 -3.84 6.38
C ASP A 97 28.60 -2.94 5.65
N PHE A 98 29.24 -2.04 6.39
CA PHE A 98 30.13 -1.03 5.83
C PHE A 98 31.29 -1.64 5.04
N HIS A 99 31.69 -2.88 5.31
CA HIS A 99 32.70 -3.60 4.53
C HIS A 99 32.32 -3.84 3.05
N ALA A 100 31.02 -3.81 2.73
CA ALA A 100 30.53 -3.84 1.35
C ALA A 100 30.94 -2.57 0.58
N LYS A 101 31.22 -1.46 1.27
CA LYS A 101 31.65 -0.20 0.68
C LYS A 101 33.17 -0.15 0.59
N PRO A 102 33.76 0.11 -0.60
CA PRO A 102 35.21 0.16 -0.77
C PRO A 102 35.91 1.12 0.19
N VAL A 103 35.32 2.30 0.45
CA VAL A 103 35.89 3.34 1.32
C VAL A 103 36.02 2.91 2.79
N TRP A 104 35.14 2.02 3.26
CA TRP A 104 35.13 1.56 4.66
C TRP A 104 35.72 0.15 4.83
N ARG A 105 36.20 -0.47 3.75
CA ARG A 105 36.77 -1.82 3.82
C ARG A 105 38.06 -1.80 4.66
N GLY A 106 38.13 -2.69 5.65
CA GLY A 106 39.25 -2.74 6.60
C GLY A 106 39.25 -1.64 7.66
N SER A 107 38.32 -0.68 7.60
CA SER A 107 38.20 0.35 8.65
C SER A 107 37.75 -0.28 9.97
N PRO A 108 38.30 0.16 11.11
CA PRO A 108 37.83 -0.29 12.41
C PRO A 108 36.42 0.27 12.68
N PRO A 109 35.50 -0.51 13.31
CA PRO A 109 34.11 -0.11 13.49
C PRO A 109 33.89 1.23 14.18
N HIS A 110 34.77 1.61 15.13
CA HIS A 110 34.65 2.88 15.84
C HIS A 110 34.86 4.09 14.91
N LEU A 111 35.79 4.02 13.94
CA LEU A 111 35.98 5.12 12.98
C LEU A 111 34.79 5.26 12.04
N VAL A 112 34.21 4.14 11.60
CA VAL A 112 33.00 4.16 10.78
C VAL A 112 31.84 4.78 11.58
N ARG A 113 31.70 4.43 12.85
CA ARG A 113 30.70 5.02 13.75
C ARG A 113 30.86 6.53 13.87
N GLU A 114 32.08 7.03 14.10
CA GLU A 114 32.32 8.49 14.18
C GLU A 114 31.96 9.20 12.87
N ALA A 115 32.28 8.58 11.72
CA ALA A 115 31.88 9.12 10.42
C ALA A 115 30.36 9.14 10.25
N VAL A 116 29.64 8.11 10.71
CA VAL A 116 28.17 8.10 10.71
C VAL A 116 27.62 9.19 11.63
N ILE A 117 28.19 9.40 12.81
CA ILE A 117 27.78 10.45 13.75
C ILE A 117 27.91 11.84 13.09
N LEU A 118 29.08 12.14 12.51
CA LEU A 118 29.32 13.40 11.81
C LEU A 118 28.37 13.60 10.64
N HIS A 119 28.11 12.54 9.88
CA HIS A 119 27.17 12.60 8.76
C HIS A 119 25.74 12.89 9.22
N LEU A 120 25.26 12.17 10.25
CA LEU A 120 23.92 12.36 10.80
C LEU A 120 23.73 13.79 11.32
N ASP A 121 24.72 14.33 12.04
CA ASP A 121 24.73 15.70 12.52
C ASP A 121 24.68 16.71 11.35
N PHE A 122 25.53 16.49 10.33
CA PHE A 122 25.57 17.33 9.13
C PHE A 122 24.23 17.40 8.39
N ILE A 123 23.51 16.27 8.29
CA ILE A 123 22.18 16.22 7.65
C ILE A 123 21.03 16.56 8.60
N GLY A 124 21.33 16.97 9.84
CA GLY A 124 20.35 17.40 10.84
C GLY A 124 19.48 16.26 11.40
N LEU A 125 19.96 15.02 11.40
CA LEU A 125 19.29 13.90 12.03
C LEU A 125 19.77 13.70 13.47
N PRO A 126 18.86 13.39 14.42
CA PRO A 126 19.25 13.10 15.78
C PRO A 126 20.11 11.82 15.83
N LEU A 127 21.02 11.75 16.79
CA LEU A 127 21.91 10.60 16.94
C LEU A 127 21.15 9.34 17.42
N PRO A 128 21.64 8.14 17.11
CA PRO A 128 21.01 6.90 17.57
C PRO A 128 20.96 6.80 19.09
N SER A 129 19.92 6.14 19.60
CA SER A 129 19.77 5.86 21.03
C SER A 129 20.76 4.80 21.50
N ILE A 130 21.03 3.80 20.66
CA ILE A 130 21.91 2.66 20.95
C ILE A 130 22.78 2.36 19.72
N TRP A 131 24.03 2.01 19.98
CA TRP A 131 24.94 1.45 18.98
C TRP A 131 25.25 0.00 19.33
N THR A 132 25.31 -0.88 18.32
CA THR A 132 25.69 -2.29 18.51
C THR A 132 26.73 -2.72 17.49
N HIS A 133 27.88 -3.18 17.97
CA HIS A 133 28.93 -3.79 17.17
C HIS A 133 28.62 -5.28 17.04
N THR A 134 28.22 -5.73 15.86
CA THR A 134 27.70 -7.09 15.64
C THR A 134 28.79 -8.14 15.43
N GLY A 135 30.06 -7.76 15.64
CA GLY A 135 31.27 -8.56 15.38
C GLY A 135 31.84 -8.41 13.96
N ARG A 136 31.01 -7.99 12.99
CA ARG A 136 31.42 -7.70 11.60
C ARG A 136 30.91 -6.35 11.10
N GLY A 137 29.71 -5.95 11.50
CA GLY A 137 29.11 -4.68 11.09
C GLY A 137 28.81 -3.78 12.29
N LEU A 138 28.10 -2.68 12.00
CA LEU A 138 27.65 -1.71 12.97
C LEU A 138 26.14 -1.56 12.84
N ALA A 139 25.41 -1.61 13.95
CA ALA A 139 24.00 -1.29 14.00
C ALA A 139 23.78 0.02 14.76
N ALA A 140 22.97 0.89 14.19
CA ALA A 140 22.51 2.13 14.79
C ALA A 140 21.01 2.02 15.05
N ILE A 141 20.56 2.23 16.29
CA ILE A 141 19.17 2.00 16.69
C ILE A 141 18.60 3.29 17.30
N TRP A 142 17.53 3.79 16.72
CA TRP A 142 16.71 4.87 17.26
C TRP A 142 15.49 4.26 17.92
N LEU A 143 15.45 4.31 19.25
CA LEU A 143 14.25 3.92 19.99
C LEU A 143 13.15 4.93 19.72
N ILE A 144 11.93 4.47 19.50
CA ILE A 144 10.77 5.33 19.30
C ILE A 144 9.71 5.08 20.36
N ASN A 145 8.83 6.07 20.56
CA ASN A 145 7.56 5.83 21.22
C ASN A 145 6.81 4.75 20.45
N GLU A 146 6.24 3.78 21.18
CA GLU A 146 5.70 2.59 20.54
C GLU A 146 4.56 2.93 19.58
N LEU A 147 4.61 2.31 18.40
CA LEU A 147 3.57 2.44 17.39
C LEU A 147 2.77 1.16 17.27
N PRO A 148 1.47 1.25 16.99
CA PRO A 148 0.64 0.08 16.82
C PRO A 148 0.87 -0.54 15.43
N PRO A 149 0.48 -1.80 15.20
CA PRO A 149 0.76 -2.52 13.96
C PRO A 149 0.23 -1.84 12.69
N GLU A 150 -0.85 -1.07 12.79
CA GLU A 150 -1.47 -0.33 11.69
C GLU A 150 -0.54 0.75 11.12
N ALA A 151 0.48 1.16 11.88
CA ALA A 151 1.50 2.10 11.45
C ALA A 151 2.66 1.46 10.64
N ALA A 152 2.62 0.15 10.37
CA ALA A 152 3.73 -0.57 9.74
C ALA A 152 4.16 0.02 8.39
N GLU A 153 3.22 0.42 7.53
CA GLU A 153 3.57 0.96 6.21
C GLU A 153 4.31 2.31 6.30
N ARG A 154 3.84 3.23 7.15
CA ARG A 154 4.52 4.52 7.34
C ARG A 154 5.87 4.35 8.06
N TRP A 155 5.96 3.42 9.00
CA TRP A 155 7.20 3.06 9.68
C TRP A 155 8.22 2.49 8.69
N ARG A 156 7.80 1.57 7.80
CA ARG A 156 8.64 1.01 6.74
C ARG A 156 9.12 2.09 5.77
N GLY A 157 8.25 3.04 5.42
CA GLY A 157 8.62 4.21 4.62
C GLY A 157 9.73 5.05 5.27
N ALA A 158 9.59 5.35 6.56
CA ALA A 158 10.60 6.08 7.33
C ALA A 158 11.92 5.30 7.45
N LEU A 159 11.86 3.98 7.69
CA LEU A 159 13.04 3.11 7.74
C LEU A 159 13.80 3.08 6.41
N ARG A 160 13.09 2.97 5.29
CA ARG A 160 13.70 3.03 3.94
C ARG A 160 14.32 4.39 3.66
N ALA A 161 13.65 5.47 4.04
CA ALA A 161 14.20 6.81 3.92
C ALA A 161 15.46 6.98 4.80
N LEU A 162 15.47 6.45 6.02
CA LEU A 162 16.65 6.45 6.89
C LEU A 162 17.83 5.68 6.26
N MET A 163 17.56 4.53 5.63
CA MET A 163 18.56 3.79 4.86
C MET A 163 19.07 4.59 3.65
N ASP A 164 18.21 5.34 2.97
CA ASP A 164 18.64 6.22 1.87
C ASP A 164 19.62 7.29 2.37
N CYS A 165 19.35 7.91 3.53
CA CYS A 165 20.25 8.91 4.15
C CYS A 165 21.65 8.37 4.45
N ALA A 166 21.79 7.07 4.72
CA ALA A 166 23.05 6.44 5.14
C ALA A 166 23.71 5.59 4.03
N THR A 167 23.32 5.77 2.76
CA THR A 167 23.73 4.89 1.66
C THR A 167 25.26 4.73 1.52
N GLU A 168 26.05 5.74 1.89
CA GLU A 168 27.52 5.72 1.84
C GLU A 168 28.16 4.74 2.86
N PHE A 169 27.44 4.37 3.92
CA PHE A 169 27.89 3.46 4.97
C PHE A 169 27.45 2.01 4.74
N GLY A 170 26.73 1.73 3.65
CA GLY A 170 26.32 0.37 3.27
C GLY A 170 25.23 -0.25 4.15
N PRO A 171 24.07 0.42 4.34
CA PRO A 171 22.94 -0.19 5.01
C PRO A 171 22.43 -1.39 4.20
N ASP A 172 22.15 -2.49 4.89
CA ASP A 172 21.49 -3.66 4.31
C ASP A 172 20.02 -3.31 3.99
N ARG A 173 19.75 -3.03 2.71
CA ARG A 173 18.42 -2.62 2.21
C ARG A 173 17.36 -3.73 2.33
N SER A 174 17.76 -4.98 2.58
CA SER A 174 16.81 -6.07 2.82
C SER A 174 16.11 -5.94 4.18
N CYS A 175 16.65 -5.15 5.11
CA CYS A 175 16.15 -5.01 6.48
C CYS A 175 14.93 -4.08 6.64
N SER A 176 13.97 -4.12 5.72
CA SER A 176 12.76 -3.27 5.79
C SER A 176 11.54 -3.98 6.40
N ASP A 177 11.73 -5.16 6.98
CA ASP A 177 10.69 -5.94 7.63
C ASP A 177 10.54 -5.59 9.12
N SER A 178 9.35 -5.84 9.67
CA SER A 178 9.04 -5.55 11.08
C SER A 178 9.56 -6.62 12.05
N VAL A 179 10.05 -7.76 11.55
CA VAL A 179 10.52 -8.92 12.32
C VAL A 179 12.03 -8.94 12.48
N ARG A 180 12.73 -7.86 12.06
CA ARG A 180 14.19 -7.82 12.10
C ARG A 180 14.73 -8.13 13.51
N VAL A 181 15.67 -9.07 13.53
CA VAL A 181 16.40 -9.51 14.72
C VAL A 181 17.87 -9.16 14.59
N PHE A 182 18.48 -8.68 15.68
CA PHE A 182 19.91 -8.43 15.79
C PHE A 182 20.55 -9.40 16.76
N ARG A 183 21.86 -9.62 16.65
CA ARG A 183 22.58 -10.46 17.62
C ARG A 183 22.45 -9.89 19.01
N LEU A 184 22.13 -10.74 19.97
CA LEU A 184 22.00 -10.36 21.35
C LEU A 184 23.39 -9.93 21.88
N PRO A 185 23.54 -8.76 22.52
CA PRO A 185 24.81 -8.36 23.13
C PRO A 185 25.29 -9.39 24.15
N GLY A 186 26.62 -9.54 24.30
CA GLY A 186 27.23 -10.59 25.12
C GLY A 186 27.46 -11.91 24.38
N THR A 187 26.69 -12.21 23.32
CA THR A 187 26.86 -13.44 22.54
C THR A 187 28.08 -13.39 21.62
N ARG A 188 28.63 -14.56 21.28
CA ARG A 188 29.75 -14.69 20.33
C ARG A 188 29.25 -14.79 18.89
N ASN A 189 29.74 -13.92 18.01
CA ASN A 189 29.53 -14.07 16.58
C ASN A 189 30.56 -15.03 15.98
N GLU A 190 30.18 -16.29 15.77
CA GLU A 190 31.04 -17.35 15.22
C GLU A 190 31.73 -16.99 13.90
N LYS A 191 31.07 -16.24 13.01
CA LYS A 191 31.68 -15.87 11.72
C LYS A 191 32.91 -14.97 11.89
N SER A 192 32.99 -14.25 13.01
CA SER A 192 34.07 -13.30 13.31
C SER A 192 34.90 -13.68 14.54
N GLY A 193 34.42 -14.62 15.36
CA GLY A 193 34.95 -14.94 16.68
C GLY A 193 34.75 -13.87 17.76
N LYS A 194 34.24 -12.67 17.42
CA LYS A 194 34.11 -11.52 18.32
C LYS A 194 32.82 -11.56 19.14
N ILE A 195 32.89 -10.99 20.35
CA ILE A 195 31.72 -10.76 21.21
C ILE A 195 30.94 -9.55 20.69
N VAL A 196 29.62 -9.66 20.69
CA VAL A 196 28.72 -8.56 20.32
C VAL A 196 28.67 -7.55 21.46
N GLN A 197 29.00 -6.30 21.17
CA GLN A 197 29.06 -5.23 22.17
C GLN A 197 28.05 -4.14 21.84
N SER A 198 27.36 -3.64 22.85
CA SER A 198 26.46 -2.49 22.72
C SER A 198 27.00 -1.30 23.49
N TYR A 199 26.68 -0.12 23.02
CA TYR A 199 27.07 1.16 23.61
C TYR A 199 25.87 2.09 23.64
N LEU A 200 25.78 2.88 24.70
CA LEU A 200 24.80 3.93 24.84
C LEU A 200 25.12 5.04 23.85
N GLY A 201 24.15 5.37 22.99
CA GLY A 201 24.15 6.60 22.21
C GLY A 201 23.50 7.71 23.02
N THR A 202 22.36 8.22 22.55
CA THR A 202 21.59 9.23 23.31
C THR A 202 20.70 8.62 24.40
N GLY A 203 20.42 7.31 24.35
CA GLY A 203 19.43 6.65 25.22
C GLY A 203 17.99 7.14 25.05
N THR A 204 17.75 8.11 24.16
CA THR A 204 16.47 8.82 24.05
C THR A 204 15.46 7.99 23.27
N ARG A 205 14.18 8.03 23.69
CA ARG A 205 13.04 7.55 22.90
C ARG A 205 12.43 8.70 22.13
N TYR A 206 12.45 8.60 20.81
CA TYR A 206 12.00 9.66 19.92
C TYR A 206 10.49 9.54 19.64
N ASP A 207 9.82 10.68 19.50
CA ASP A 207 8.52 10.72 18.84
C ASP A 207 8.70 10.33 17.36
N PHE A 208 7.94 9.34 16.89
CA PHE A 208 8.12 8.83 15.54
C PHE A 208 7.76 9.86 14.47
N ASP A 209 6.72 10.66 14.70
CA ASP A 209 6.24 11.62 13.69
C ASP A 209 7.30 12.70 13.46
N THR A 210 7.88 13.21 14.54
CA THR A 210 8.99 14.16 14.53
C THR A 210 10.23 13.59 13.86
N LEU A 211 10.67 12.39 14.28
CA LEU A 211 11.84 11.73 13.70
C LEU A 211 11.64 11.43 12.21
N SER A 212 10.45 10.98 11.82
CA SER A 212 10.12 10.68 10.43
C SER A 212 10.16 11.93 9.56
N ASP A 213 9.62 13.07 10.03
CA ASP A 213 9.69 14.34 9.31
C ASP A 213 11.14 14.82 9.15
N GLN A 214 11.99 14.69 10.18
CA GLN A 214 13.42 14.98 10.08
C GLN A 214 14.13 14.12 9.01
N ILE A 215 13.85 12.81 8.98
CA ILE A 215 14.36 11.89 7.95
C ILE A 215 13.96 12.33 6.54
N TYR A 216 12.69 12.70 6.34
CA TYR A 216 12.23 13.17 5.03
C TYR A 216 12.87 14.51 4.64
N VAL A 217 12.98 15.45 5.58
CA VAL A 217 13.64 16.75 5.35
C VAL A 217 15.10 16.57 4.95
N ALA A 218 15.84 15.67 5.61
CA ALA A 218 17.24 15.36 5.29
C ALA A 218 17.42 14.86 3.84
N LEU A 219 16.38 14.24 3.25
CA LEU A 219 16.35 13.81 1.85
C LEU A 219 15.78 14.87 0.88
N GLY A 220 15.46 16.08 1.36
CA GLY A 220 14.75 17.10 0.59
C GLY A 220 13.31 16.70 0.22
N ARG A 221 12.73 15.74 0.95
CA ARG A 221 11.35 15.27 0.75
C ARG A 221 10.39 16.08 1.66
N PRO A 222 9.13 16.29 1.24
CA PRO A 222 8.18 17.07 2.02
C PRO A 222 7.78 16.39 3.33
N THR A 223 7.55 17.18 4.37
CA THR A 223 7.02 16.70 5.66
C THR A 223 5.56 16.29 5.56
N ARG A 224 5.07 15.60 6.58
CA ARG A 224 3.64 15.25 6.69
C ARG A 224 2.74 16.47 6.67
N ALA A 225 3.09 17.53 7.41
CA ALA A 225 2.31 18.76 7.44
C ALA A 225 2.24 19.41 6.04
N GLN A 226 3.37 19.46 5.32
CA GLN A 226 3.41 19.97 3.96
C GLN A 226 2.57 19.11 2.99
N LEU A 227 2.58 17.79 3.15
CA LEU A 227 1.75 16.89 2.34
C LEU A 227 0.25 17.07 2.64
N GLN A 228 -0.11 17.28 3.91
CA GLN A 228 -1.49 17.57 4.30
C GLN A 228 -1.95 18.92 3.76
N GLU A 229 -1.11 19.95 3.83
CA GLU A 229 -1.43 21.26 3.29
C GLU A 229 -1.62 21.21 1.77
N ARG A 230 -0.73 20.54 1.04
CA ARG A 230 -0.90 20.30 -0.40
C ARG A 230 -2.22 19.58 -0.73
N ARG A 231 -2.65 18.62 0.11
CA ARG A 231 -3.95 17.96 -0.05
C ARG A 231 -5.11 18.92 0.19
N ARG A 232 -5.05 19.73 1.25
CA ARG A 232 -6.08 20.76 1.57
C ARG A 232 -6.17 21.83 0.50
N GLU A 233 -5.04 22.30 -0.03
CA GLU A 233 -4.99 23.23 -1.16
C GLU A 233 -5.60 22.62 -2.42
N GLN A 234 -5.33 21.34 -2.71
CA GLN A 234 -5.93 20.65 -3.84
C GLN A 234 -7.44 20.48 -3.66
N GLU A 235 -7.89 20.13 -2.45
CA GLU A 235 -9.31 19.98 -2.12
C GLU A 235 -10.04 21.34 -2.21
N SER A 236 -9.49 22.41 -1.65
CA SER A 236 -10.06 23.76 -1.75
C SER A 236 -10.05 24.36 -3.17
N LYS A 237 -9.00 24.09 -3.97
CA LYS A 237 -8.97 24.44 -5.41
C LYS A 237 -10.01 23.66 -6.20
N SER A 238 -10.31 22.41 -5.81
CA SER A 238 -11.38 21.61 -6.42
C SER A 238 -12.79 22.10 -6.06
N THR A 239 -12.93 22.80 -4.94
CA THR A 239 -14.21 23.38 -4.48
C THR A 239 -14.46 24.79 -5.03
N SER A 240 -13.41 25.59 -5.29
CA SER A 240 -13.51 27.00 -5.74
C SER A 240 -13.62 27.18 -7.25
N LEU A 241 -12.96 26.33 -8.04
CA LEU A 241 -13.33 26.14 -9.44
C LEU A 241 -14.58 25.24 -9.40
N GLY A 242 -15.71 25.67 -9.98
CA GLY A 242 -16.91 24.83 -10.19
C GLY A 242 -16.67 23.62 -11.13
N SER A 243 -15.52 22.98 -10.99
CA SER A 243 -15.08 21.78 -11.65
C SER A 243 -15.76 20.61 -10.97
N ARG A 244 -16.97 20.33 -11.43
CA ARG A 244 -17.50 18.97 -11.64
C ARG A 244 -16.45 17.93 -11.29
N ALA A 245 -16.45 17.47 -10.03
CA ALA A 245 -15.45 16.55 -9.52
C ALA A 245 -15.32 15.42 -10.53
N MET A 246 -14.17 15.34 -11.22
CA MET A 246 -13.83 14.11 -11.91
C MET A 246 -13.80 13.06 -10.79
N PRO A 247 -14.65 12.02 -10.84
CA PRO A 247 -14.69 11.04 -9.78
C PRO A 247 -13.27 10.54 -9.56
N ARG A 248 -12.77 10.55 -8.32
CA ARG A 248 -11.47 9.94 -7.99
C ARG A 248 -11.48 8.56 -8.66
N GLY A 249 -10.65 8.40 -9.68
CA GLY A 249 -10.59 7.15 -10.43
C GLY A 249 -10.29 6.03 -9.44
N VAL A 250 -10.90 4.87 -9.64
CA VAL A 250 -10.62 3.68 -8.83
C VAL A 250 -9.11 3.43 -8.86
N THR A 251 -8.49 3.24 -7.68
CA THR A 251 -7.03 3.02 -7.58
C THR A 251 -6.64 1.77 -8.38
N HIS A 252 -5.38 1.66 -8.81
CA HIS A 252 -4.94 0.46 -9.53
C HIS A 252 -5.18 -0.81 -8.70
N ARG A 253 -4.90 -0.77 -7.39
CA ARG A 253 -5.18 -1.88 -6.47
C ARG A 253 -6.65 -2.27 -6.49
N GLU A 254 -7.54 -1.32 -6.26
CA GLU A 254 -8.99 -1.58 -6.22
C GLU A 254 -9.52 -2.07 -7.57
N ARG A 255 -9.00 -1.53 -8.67
CA ARG A 255 -9.37 -1.95 -10.01
C ARG A 255 -8.96 -3.40 -10.29
N PHE A 256 -7.73 -3.78 -9.95
CA PHE A 256 -7.23 -5.14 -10.18
C PHE A 256 -7.84 -6.16 -9.22
N ARG A 257 -8.22 -5.74 -8.01
CA ARG A 257 -9.05 -6.54 -7.10
C ARG A 257 -10.41 -6.87 -7.72
N VAL A 258 -11.13 -5.87 -8.21
CA VAL A 258 -12.43 -6.11 -8.87
C VAL A 258 -12.26 -6.92 -10.15
N LEU A 259 -11.19 -6.70 -10.94
CA LEU A 259 -10.91 -7.55 -12.11
C LEU A 259 -10.63 -9.02 -11.73
N LYS A 260 -9.97 -9.28 -10.61
CA LYS A 260 -9.78 -10.64 -10.09
C LYS A 260 -11.14 -11.30 -9.79
N GLU A 261 -12.00 -10.61 -9.05
CA GLU A 261 -13.35 -11.09 -8.71
C GLU A 261 -14.21 -11.33 -9.96
N GLU A 262 -14.13 -10.45 -10.96
CA GLU A 262 -14.81 -10.61 -12.25
C GLU A 262 -14.27 -11.79 -13.07
N LEU A 263 -12.96 -12.06 -13.03
CA LEU A 263 -12.34 -13.23 -13.67
C LEU A 263 -12.76 -14.53 -12.99
N GLU A 264 -12.89 -14.55 -11.66
CA GLU A 264 -13.41 -15.68 -10.89
C GLU A 264 -14.88 -15.95 -11.24
N SER A 265 -15.70 -14.89 -11.25
CA SER A 265 -17.10 -14.97 -11.72
C SER A 265 -17.20 -15.48 -13.16
N PHE A 266 -16.27 -15.12 -14.04
CA PHE A 266 -16.23 -15.65 -15.40
C PHE A 266 -15.95 -17.16 -15.42
N ALA A 267 -15.02 -17.63 -14.60
CA ALA A 267 -14.76 -19.07 -14.46
C ALA A 267 -16.01 -19.83 -13.95
N GLU A 268 -16.75 -19.25 -13.00
CA GLU A 268 -18.01 -19.81 -12.51
C GLU A 268 -19.08 -19.90 -13.62
N MET A 269 -19.23 -18.87 -14.45
CA MET A 269 -20.15 -18.91 -15.59
C MET A 269 -19.78 -19.98 -16.62
N CYS A 270 -18.50 -20.32 -16.74
CA CYS A 270 -18.02 -21.45 -17.54
C CYS A 270 -18.23 -22.82 -16.88
N GLY A 271 -18.92 -22.89 -15.73
CA GLY A 271 -19.14 -24.13 -14.98
C GLY A 271 -18.02 -24.47 -14.01
N GLY A 272 -17.25 -23.46 -13.56
CA GLY A 272 -16.16 -23.61 -12.58
C GLY A 272 -14.81 -23.96 -13.21
N THR A 273 -14.76 -24.28 -14.50
CA THR A 273 -13.52 -24.54 -15.24
C THR A 273 -13.49 -23.76 -16.53
N ILE A 274 -12.31 -23.25 -16.90
CA ILE A 274 -12.10 -22.46 -18.11
C ILE A 274 -12.01 -23.40 -19.33
N PRO A 275 -12.75 -23.11 -20.41
CA PRO A 275 -12.67 -23.87 -21.66
C PRO A 275 -11.26 -23.94 -22.24
N GLU A 276 -10.99 -25.02 -22.99
CA GLU A 276 -9.73 -25.20 -23.70
C GLU A 276 -9.51 -24.06 -24.71
N GLY A 277 -8.28 -23.56 -24.81
CA GLY A 277 -7.93 -22.36 -25.59
C GLY A 277 -7.82 -21.08 -24.75
N TRP A 278 -8.59 -20.95 -23.67
CA TRP A 278 -8.53 -19.75 -22.80
C TRP A 278 -7.80 -19.96 -21.47
N ARG A 279 -7.51 -21.22 -21.10
CA ARG A 279 -6.90 -21.59 -19.81
C ARG A 279 -5.61 -20.83 -19.48
N ALA A 280 -4.62 -20.86 -20.37
CA ALA A 280 -3.33 -20.18 -20.13
C ALA A 280 -3.48 -18.66 -20.06
N LEU A 281 -4.37 -18.11 -20.89
CA LEU A 281 -4.63 -16.68 -20.97
C LEU A 281 -5.38 -16.16 -19.72
N TRP A 282 -6.40 -16.89 -19.28
CA TRP A 282 -7.14 -16.58 -18.06
C TRP A 282 -6.20 -16.63 -16.85
N LEU A 283 -5.39 -17.69 -16.73
CA LEU A 283 -4.45 -17.85 -15.62
C LEU A 283 -3.40 -16.73 -15.60
N HIS A 284 -2.94 -16.28 -16.78
CA HIS A 284 -2.05 -15.12 -16.90
C HIS A 284 -2.68 -13.82 -16.41
N PHE A 285 -3.94 -13.57 -16.76
CA PHE A 285 -4.65 -12.38 -16.27
C PHE A 285 -4.96 -12.46 -14.78
N TYR A 286 -5.31 -13.65 -14.28
CA TYR A 286 -5.52 -13.91 -12.87
C TYR A 286 -4.24 -13.65 -12.06
N ALA A 287 -3.12 -14.24 -12.49
CA ALA A 287 -1.80 -14.01 -11.92
C ALA A 287 -1.41 -12.53 -11.94
N THR A 288 -1.68 -11.82 -13.05
CA THR A 288 -1.43 -10.37 -13.13
C THR A 288 -2.22 -9.63 -12.06
N CYS A 289 -3.48 -9.97 -11.81
CA CYS A 289 -4.29 -9.33 -10.77
C CYS A 289 -3.70 -9.57 -9.37
N LEU A 290 -3.23 -10.78 -9.08
CA LEU A 290 -2.57 -11.11 -7.80
C LEU A 290 -1.31 -10.25 -7.54
N THR A 291 -0.55 -9.86 -8.58
CA THR A 291 0.62 -8.98 -8.39
C THR A 291 0.28 -7.59 -7.85
N TYR A 292 -0.99 -7.16 -7.96
CA TYR A 292 -1.47 -5.88 -7.42
C TYR A 292 -2.07 -6.01 -6.01
N ASP A 293 -2.20 -7.22 -5.48
CA ASP A 293 -2.80 -7.50 -4.18
C ASP A 293 -1.70 -7.67 -3.12
N PRO A 294 -1.53 -6.72 -2.18
CA PRO A 294 -0.54 -6.84 -1.11
C PRO A 294 -0.95 -7.83 -0.01
N ASP A 295 -2.19 -8.31 -0.03
CA ASP A 295 -2.70 -9.26 0.98
C ASP A 295 -2.38 -10.72 0.58
N VAL A 296 -1.88 -10.95 -0.64
CA VAL A 296 -1.40 -12.25 -1.12
C VAL A 296 -0.05 -12.58 -0.48
N LEU A 297 -0.03 -13.62 0.36
CA LEU A 297 1.17 -14.06 1.09
C LEU A 297 2.09 -14.95 0.25
N ASP A 298 1.51 -15.83 -0.57
CA ASP A 298 2.23 -16.72 -1.48
C ASP A 298 1.56 -16.71 -2.86
N ILE A 299 2.11 -15.88 -3.74
CA ILE A 299 1.60 -15.74 -5.10
C ILE A 299 1.79 -17.00 -5.93
N GLU A 300 2.83 -17.81 -5.66
CA GLU A 300 3.04 -19.06 -6.40
C GLU A 300 2.00 -20.10 -6.02
N GLU A 301 1.74 -20.26 -4.72
CA GLU A 301 0.72 -21.19 -4.22
C GLU A 301 -0.67 -20.82 -4.73
N ASP A 302 -1.04 -19.53 -4.69
CA ASP A 302 -2.35 -19.08 -5.14
C ASP A 302 -2.54 -19.27 -6.66
N ILE A 303 -1.51 -19.02 -7.48
CA ILE A 303 -1.55 -19.31 -8.92
C ILE A 303 -1.67 -20.81 -9.16
N LEU A 304 -0.91 -21.64 -8.45
CA LEU A 304 -0.97 -23.10 -8.59
C LEU A 304 -2.34 -23.65 -8.19
N ARG A 305 -2.92 -23.16 -7.10
CA ARG A 305 -4.27 -23.53 -6.64
C ARG A 305 -5.32 -23.12 -7.66
N ALA A 306 -5.26 -21.89 -8.17
CA ALA A 306 -6.16 -21.44 -9.23
C ALA A 306 -5.99 -22.29 -10.49
N ALA A 307 -4.76 -22.62 -10.88
CA ALA A 307 -4.50 -23.43 -12.06
C ALA A 307 -5.10 -24.84 -11.93
N GLN A 308 -4.98 -25.46 -10.76
CA GLN A 308 -5.52 -26.79 -10.47
C GLN A 308 -7.05 -26.80 -10.48
N LEU A 309 -7.69 -25.78 -9.91
CA LEU A 309 -9.15 -25.73 -9.75
C LEU A 309 -9.86 -25.28 -11.03
N THR A 310 -9.34 -24.26 -11.70
CA THR A 310 -10.06 -23.55 -12.77
C THR A 310 -9.51 -23.83 -14.15
N THR A 311 -8.27 -24.30 -14.29
CA THR A 311 -7.65 -24.57 -15.60
C THR A 311 -7.09 -26.00 -15.70
N PRO A 312 -7.92 -27.03 -15.48
CA PRO A 312 -7.46 -28.41 -15.56
C PRO A 312 -6.91 -28.69 -16.97
N GLY A 313 -5.75 -29.36 -17.03
CA GLY A 313 -5.05 -29.68 -18.28
C GLY A 313 -3.81 -28.85 -18.56
N LEU A 314 -3.57 -27.73 -17.84
CA LEU A 314 -2.27 -27.07 -17.88
C LEU A 314 -1.25 -27.86 -17.05
N THR A 315 -0.11 -28.17 -17.65
CA THR A 315 0.99 -28.85 -16.96
C THR A 315 1.83 -27.86 -16.17
N TYR A 316 2.51 -28.36 -15.12
CA TYR A 316 3.46 -27.53 -14.36
C TYR A 316 4.55 -26.90 -15.24
N ARG A 317 4.98 -27.59 -16.32
CA ARG A 317 5.97 -27.05 -17.27
C ARG A 317 5.47 -25.80 -17.99
N GLU A 318 4.17 -25.74 -18.30
CA GLU A 318 3.54 -24.58 -18.95
C GLU A 318 3.27 -23.44 -17.96
N ILE A 319 3.01 -23.76 -16.69
CA ILE A 319 2.73 -22.77 -15.64
C ILE A 319 4.02 -22.16 -15.07
N LYS A 320 5.14 -22.90 -15.04
CA LYS A 320 6.41 -22.48 -14.44
C LYS A 320 6.96 -21.12 -14.92
N PRO A 321 6.92 -20.76 -16.22
CA PRO A 321 7.34 -19.44 -16.66
C PRO A 321 6.46 -18.31 -16.11
N LEU A 322 5.15 -18.55 -16.01
CA LEU A 322 4.20 -17.60 -15.45
C LEU A 322 4.46 -17.36 -13.96
N LEU A 323 4.72 -18.40 -13.16
CA LEU A 323 5.05 -18.28 -11.73
C LEU A 323 6.25 -17.37 -11.52
N ARG A 324 7.37 -17.67 -12.20
CA ARG A 324 8.61 -16.87 -12.13
C ARG A 324 8.37 -15.40 -12.50
N GLN A 325 7.54 -15.17 -13.51
CA GLN A 325 7.21 -13.83 -13.95
C GLN A 325 6.35 -13.10 -12.92
N ALA A 326 5.33 -13.75 -12.37
CA ALA A 326 4.42 -13.18 -11.38
C ALA A 326 5.16 -12.82 -10.07
N VAL A 327 6.06 -13.68 -9.59
CA VAL A 327 6.91 -13.41 -8.42
C VAL A 327 7.80 -12.19 -8.67
N ARG A 328 8.49 -12.13 -9.82
CA ARG A 328 9.31 -10.97 -10.16
C ARG A 328 8.48 -9.67 -10.18
N GLN A 329 7.26 -9.74 -10.70
CA GLN A 329 6.36 -8.58 -10.81
C GLN A 329 5.74 -8.17 -9.47
N SER A 330 5.53 -9.11 -8.54
CA SER A 330 5.07 -8.78 -7.19
C SER A 330 6.16 -8.04 -6.41
N GLU A 331 7.41 -8.50 -6.51
CA GLU A 331 8.59 -7.92 -5.86
C GLU A 331 9.02 -6.57 -6.46
N ASP A 332 8.96 -6.42 -7.80
CA ASP A 332 9.32 -5.19 -8.51
C ASP A 332 8.13 -4.61 -9.29
N PRO A 333 7.41 -3.63 -8.71
CA PRO A 333 6.25 -3.00 -9.34
C PRO A 333 6.51 -2.34 -10.69
N ALA A 334 7.75 -1.99 -11.03
CA ALA A 334 8.08 -1.34 -12.29
C ALA A 334 7.85 -2.24 -13.50
N HIS A 335 7.86 -3.56 -13.29
CA HIS A 335 7.72 -4.57 -14.34
C HIS A 335 6.31 -5.15 -14.46
N ARG A 336 5.33 -4.65 -13.67
CA ARG A 336 3.95 -5.16 -13.68
C ARG A 336 3.23 -4.84 -14.98
N TYR A 337 2.45 -5.80 -15.47
CA TYR A 337 1.56 -5.56 -16.60
C TYR A 337 0.33 -4.76 -16.18
N ASN A 338 0.00 -3.72 -16.96
CA ASN A 338 -1.19 -2.89 -16.74
C ASN A 338 -2.24 -3.12 -17.84
N TYR A 339 -2.86 -4.29 -17.86
CA TYR A 339 -3.89 -4.60 -18.85
C TYR A 339 -5.16 -3.77 -18.65
N ALA A 340 -5.70 -3.27 -19.76
CA ALA A 340 -7.06 -2.75 -19.77
C ALA A 340 -8.06 -3.91 -19.59
N GLY A 341 -9.09 -3.73 -18.74
CA GLY A 341 -10.13 -4.75 -18.57
C GLY A 341 -10.89 -5.06 -19.87
N SER A 342 -10.93 -4.12 -20.82
CA SER A 342 -11.45 -4.38 -22.17
C SER A 342 -10.53 -5.30 -22.98
N THR A 343 -9.21 -5.15 -22.85
CA THR A 343 -8.24 -6.06 -23.50
C THR A 343 -8.34 -7.47 -22.93
N MET A 344 -8.54 -7.60 -21.61
CA MET A 344 -8.78 -8.91 -20.99
C MET A 344 -10.07 -9.54 -21.52
N ALA A 345 -11.16 -8.78 -21.53
CA ALA A 345 -12.46 -9.25 -22.02
C ALA A 345 -12.42 -9.65 -23.51
N GLU A 346 -11.81 -8.83 -24.37
CA GLU A 346 -11.67 -9.10 -25.80
C GLU A 346 -10.81 -10.33 -26.09
N ARG A 347 -9.74 -10.56 -25.31
CA ARG A 347 -8.88 -11.74 -25.51
C ARG A 347 -9.48 -13.04 -24.95
N LEU A 348 -10.37 -12.93 -23.97
CA LEU A 348 -11.15 -14.06 -23.43
C LEU A 348 -12.49 -14.25 -24.16
N ASP A 349 -12.72 -13.53 -25.27
CA ASP A 349 -13.96 -13.54 -26.05
C ASP A 349 -15.24 -13.31 -25.21
N ILE A 350 -15.14 -12.51 -24.14
CA ILE A 350 -16.29 -12.16 -23.30
C ILE A 350 -17.19 -11.22 -24.09
N THR A 351 -18.43 -11.65 -24.35
CA THR A 351 -19.37 -10.82 -25.12
C THR A 351 -19.92 -9.67 -24.28
N THR A 352 -20.46 -8.66 -24.96
CA THR A 352 -21.14 -7.53 -24.29
C THR A 352 -22.36 -8.00 -23.50
N ALA A 353 -23.10 -8.99 -24.00
CA ALA A 353 -24.24 -9.59 -23.32
C ALA A 353 -23.83 -10.34 -22.05
N ASP A 354 -22.72 -11.08 -22.09
CA ASP A 354 -22.20 -11.80 -20.92
C ASP A 354 -21.76 -10.84 -19.82
N ALA A 355 -21.01 -9.81 -20.19
CA ALA A 355 -20.56 -8.79 -19.27
C ALA A 355 -21.72 -8.00 -18.62
N GLU A 356 -22.80 -7.74 -19.36
CA GLU A 356 -24.00 -7.10 -18.81
C GLU A 356 -24.80 -8.03 -17.89
N ARG A 357 -24.97 -9.29 -18.29
CA ARG A 357 -25.67 -10.31 -17.49
C ARG A 357 -24.97 -10.55 -16.15
N ALA A 358 -23.65 -10.56 -16.14
CA ALA A 358 -22.84 -10.73 -14.93
C ALA A 358 -22.62 -9.42 -14.14
N GLY A 359 -23.03 -8.27 -14.68
CA GLY A 359 -22.89 -6.99 -14.02
C GLY A 359 -21.45 -6.48 -13.92
N TYR A 360 -20.56 -6.87 -14.83
CA TYR A 360 -19.14 -6.49 -14.78
C TYR A 360 -18.93 -4.98 -14.93
N ARG A 361 -18.04 -4.47 -14.10
CA ARG A 361 -17.60 -3.08 -14.01
C ARG A 361 -16.36 -2.82 -14.85
N PHE A 362 -15.35 -3.70 -14.82
CA PHE A 362 -14.06 -3.45 -15.49
C PHE A 362 -13.75 -4.40 -16.66
N LEU A 363 -14.05 -5.68 -16.49
CA LEU A 363 -13.91 -6.78 -17.47
C LEU A 363 -15.02 -6.69 -18.52
N VAL A 364 -14.97 -5.62 -19.32
CA VAL A 364 -16.04 -5.25 -20.26
C VAL A 364 -15.41 -4.85 -21.60
N PRO A 365 -15.87 -5.42 -22.74
CA PRO A 365 -15.36 -5.08 -24.06
C PRO A 365 -15.41 -3.58 -24.38
N SER A 366 -14.48 -3.11 -25.21
CA SER A 366 -14.40 -1.69 -25.55
C SER A 366 -15.68 -1.16 -26.22
N GLU A 367 -16.38 -2.01 -26.97
CA GLU A 367 -17.62 -1.65 -27.67
C GLU A 367 -18.74 -1.25 -26.72
N LEU A 368 -18.92 -1.99 -25.62
CA LEU A 368 -19.96 -1.68 -24.64
C LEU A 368 -19.64 -0.37 -23.90
N LYS A 369 -18.37 -0.15 -23.54
CA LYS A 369 -17.92 1.12 -22.96
C LYS A 369 -18.19 2.30 -23.90
N ARG A 370 -17.92 2.13 -25.20
CA ARG A 370 -18.23 3.13 -26.24
C ARG A 370 -19.73 3.35 -26.39
N ALA A 371 -20.55 2.30 -26.36
CA ALA A 371 -22.01 2.38 -26.44
C ALA A 371 -22.62 3.17 -25.27
N LYS A 372 -22.28 2.81 -24.03
CA LYS A 372 -22.73 3.52 -22.82
C LYS A 372 -22.30 4.99 -22.82
N LYS A 373 -21.07 5.29 -23.30
CA LYS A 373 -20.59 6.68 -23.44
C LYS A 373 -21.37 7.46 -24.52
N ARG A 374 -21.71 6.84 -25.65
CA ARG A 374 -22.57 7.45 -26.68
C ARG A 374 -23.96 7.72 -26.15
N GLU A 375 -24.56 6.77 -25.43
CA GLU A 375 -25.88 6.93 -24.82
C GLU A 375 -25.90 8.04 -23.76
N ALA A 376 -24.93 8.05 -22.85
CA ALA A 376 -24.79 9.12 -21.85
C ALA A 376 -24.55 10.51 -22.49
N ARG A 377 -23.92 10.56 -23.67
CA ARG A 377 -23.77 11.80 -24.46
C ARG A 377 -25.11 12.20 -25.10
N ARG A 378 -25.85 11.25 -25.66
CA ARG A 378 -27.21 11.48 -26.22
C ARG A 378 -28.17 11.98 -25.14
N ALA A 379 -28.18 11.34 -23.97
CA ALA A 379 -29.00 11.76 -22.82
C ALA A 379 -28.64 13.16 -22.32
N ARG A 380 -27.34 13.48 -22.21
CA ARG A 380 -26.88 14.85 -21.86
C ARG A 380 -27.30 15.90 -22.90
N ASN A 381 -27.38 15.52 -24.16
CA ASN A 381 -27.84 16.37 -25.25
C ASN A 381 -29.38 16.40 -25.38
N GLY A 382 -30.12 15.93 -24.37
CA GLY A 382 -31.59 15.98 -24.32
C GLY A 382 -32.30 14.90 -25.12
N ALA A 383 -31.58 13.94 -25.70
CA ALA A 383 -32.21 12.79 -26.35
C ALA A 383 -32.84 11.89 -25.27
N MET A 384 -34.16 11.76 -25.32
CA MET A 384 -34.93 10.88 -24.44
C MET A 384 -35.45 9.69 -25.23
N SER A 385 -35.70 8.56 -24.56
CA SER A 385 -36.29 7.39 -25.21
C SER A 385 -37.67 7.75 -25.78
N ARG A 386 -38.04 7.14 -26.92
CA ARG A 386 -39.34 7.37 -27.57
C ARG A 386 -40.50 7.17 -26.59
N THR A 387 -40.40 6.16 -25.72
CA THR A 387 -41.38 5.87 -24.66
C THR A 387 -41.50 7.01 -23.65
N ARG A 388 -40.38 7.55 -23.16
CA ARG A 388 -40.36 8.67 -22.21
C ARG A 388 -40.83 9.97 -22.86
N TRP A 389 -40.48 10.18 -24.12
CA TRP A 389 -40.96 11.32 -24.92
C TRP A 389 -42.48 11.28 -25.10
N LEU A 390 -43.05 10.11 -25.41
CA LEU A 390 -44.49 9.91 -25.56
C LEU A 390 -45.26 10.07 -24.23
N GLN A 391 -44.66 9.70 -23.09
CA GLN A 391 -45.23 9.94 -21.76
C GLN A 391 -45.25 11.43 -21.39
N LEU A 392 -44.17 12.17 -21.69
CA LEU A 392 -44.07 13.60 -21.43
C LEU A 392 -44.90 14.44 -22.41
N ASN A 393 -45.06 13.97 -23.65
CA ASN A 393 -45.86 14.62 -24.70
C ASN A 393 -47.19 13.89 -24.91
N SER A 394 -47.99 13.77 -23.84
CA SER A 394 -49.34 13.19 -23.87
C SER A 394 -50.25 13.84 -24.93
N ALA A 395 -49.99 15.11 -25.28
CA ALA A 395 -50.68 15.83 -26.34
C ALA A 395 -50.54 15.19 -27.72
N GLU A 396 -49.46 14.45 -28.01
CA GLU A 396 -49.33 13.77 -29.31
C GLU A 396 -50.13 12.47 -29.38
N ARG A 397 -50.37 11.84 -28.22
CA ARG A 397 -51.22 10.66 -28.09
C ARG A 397 -52.70 11.03 -28.04
N ASN A 398 -53.05 12.07 -27.29
CA ASN A 398 -54.44 12.49 -27.07
C ASN A 398 -54.94 13.46 -28.15
N LYS A 399 -54.04 13.95 -29.02
CA LYS A 399 -54.32 14.86 -30.14
C LYS A 399 -55.40 15.91 -29.85
N PRO A 400 -55.24 16.74 -28.81
CA PRO A 400 -56.26 17.68 -28.36
C PRO A 400 -56.63 18.75 -29.40
N TRP A 401 -55.82 18.92 -30.45
CA TRP A 401 -56.14 19.77 -31.59
C TRP A 401 -57.26 19.20 -32.48
N GLU A 402 -57.45 17.88 -32.52
CA GLU A 402 -58.58 17.23 -33.21
C GLU A 402 -59.89 17.55 -32.47
N ASP A 403 -59.93 17.45 -31.14
CA ASP A 403 -61.09 17.86 -30.32
C ASP A 403 -61.42 19.35 -30.47
N LEU A 404 -60.39 20.17 -30.59
CA LEU A 404 -60.51 21.61 -30.85
C LEU A 404 -60.77 21.94 -32.34
N GLY A 405 -60.84 20.95 -33.22
CA GLY A 405 -61.06 21.11 -34.67
C GLY A 405 -60.08 22.07 -35.35
N ILE A 406 -58.83 22.12 -34.88
CA ILE A 406 -57.78 22.98 -35.43
C ILE A 406 -56.57 22.14 -35.86
N GLY A 407 -55.76 22.67 -36.78
CA GLY A 407 -54.51 22.03 -37.18
C GLY A 407 -53.48 21.99 -36.04
N LYS A 408 -52.64 20.95 -36.02
CA LYS A 408 -51.56 20.74 -35.04
C LYS A 408 -50.69 21.99 -34.85
N THR A 409 -50.30 22.65 -35.95
CA THR A 409 -49.48 23.87 -35.93
C THR A 409 -50.17 25.00 -35.15
N LYS A 410 -51.44 25.26 -35.45
CA LYS A 410 -52.24 26.32 -34.81
C LYS A 410 -52.46 26.08 -33.33
N TYR A 411 -52.61 24.82 -32.91
CA TYR A 411 -52.69 24.44 -31.50
C TYR A 411 -51.43 24.84 -30.73
N TYR A 412 -50.23 24.53 -31.25
CA TYR A 412 -48.99 24.87 -30.57
C TYR A 412 -48.69 26.38 -30.59
N GLU A 413 -49.09 27.10 -31.64
CA GLU A 413 -49.03 28.57 -31.67
C GLU A 413 -49.90 29.21 -30.58
N LEU A 414 -51.16 28.77 -30.45
CA LEU A 414 -52.07 29.25 -29.41
C LEU A 414 -51.60 28.86 -28.00
N LYS A 415 -51.02 27.66 -27.84
CA LYS A 415 -50.42 27.21 -26.57
C LYS A 415 -49.25 28.08 -26.17
N LYS A 416 -48.35 28.36 -27.10
CA LYS A 416 -47.17 29.21 -26.88
C LYS A 416 -47.55 30.66 -26.55
N ALA A 417 -48.63 31.15 -27.17
CA ALA A 417 -49.17 32.49 -26.89
C ALA A 417 -50.01 32.56 -25.60
N GLY A 418 -50.26 31.45 -24.89
CA GLY A 418 -51.10 31.42 -23.69
C GLY A 418 -52.60 31.59 -23.94
N ARG A 419 -53.04 31.60 -25.20
CA ARG A 419 -54.42 31.93 -25.63
C ARG A 419 -55.31 30.71 -25.90
N LEU A 420 -54.84 29.53 -25.48
CA LEU A 420 -55.55 28.27 -25.76
C LEU A 420 -56.90 28.19 -25.03
N ALA A 421 -56.97 28.69 -23.80
CA ALA A 421 -58.19 28.72 -23.00
C ALA A 421 -59.21 29.73 -23.55
N GLU A 422 -58.75 30.91 -23.99
CA GLU A 422 -59.59 31.93 -24.65
C GLU A 422 -60.19 31.38 -25.95
N PHE A 423 -59.38 30.71 -26.77
CA PHE A 423 -59.85 30.10 -28.01
C PHE A 423 -60.90 29.01 -27.75
N ALA A 424 -60.65 28.12 -26.77
CA ALA A 424 -61.61 27.10 -26.38
C ALA A 424 -62.93 27.69 -25.83
N ALA A 425 -62.86 28.79 -25.08
CA ALA A 425 -64.03 29.48 -24.52
C ALA A 425 -64.82 30.29 -25.58
N SER A 426 -64.16 30.75 -26.64
CA SER A 426 -64.77 31.53 -27.73
C SER A 426 -65.56 30.69 -28.74
N ARG A 427 -65.54 29.35 -28.63
CA ARG A 427 -66.34 28.50 -29.51
C ARG A 427 -67.83 28.62 -29.14
N PRO A 428 -68.72 28.93 -30.11
CA PRO A 428 -70.15 28.82 -29.88
C PRO A 428 -70.48 27.37 -29.54
N ARG A 429 -71.23 27.15 -28.44
CA ARG A 429 -71.78 25.83 -28.11
C ARG A 429 -72.76 25.44 -29.21
N THR A 430 -72.31 24.73 -30.24
CA THR A 430 -73.20 23.98 -31.12
C THR A 430 -73.64 22.72 -30.39
N GLY A 431 -74.49 22.88 -29.39
CA GLY A 431 -75.37 21.81 -28.94
C GLY A 431 -76.54 21.69 -29.93
N PRO A 432 -77.10 20.50 -30.15
CA PRO A 432 -78.32 20.38 -30.94
C PRO A 432 -79.43 21.22 -30.30
N SER A 433 -80.13 21.99 -31.13
CA SER A 433 -81.34 22.72 -30.73
C SER A 433 -82.37 21.73 -30.21
N PRO A 434 -83.03 21.97 -29.07
CA PRO A 434 -84.08 21.09 -28.60
C PRO A 434 -85.33 21.33 -29.45
N LEU A 435 -85.65 20.37 -30.31
CA LEU A 435 -86.98 20.12 -30.85
C LEU A 435 -87.24 18.61 -30.88
#